data_AF-A0A085W491-F1
#
_entry.id   AF-A0A085W491-F1
#
_cell.length_a   1.000
_cell.length_b   1.000
_cell.length_c   1.000
_cell.angle_alpha   90.00
_cell.angle_beta   90.00
_cell.angle_gamma   90.00
#
_symmetry.space_group_name_H-M   'P 1'
#
loop_
_entity.id
_entity.type
_entity.pdbx_description
1 polymer ?
#
loop_
_entity_poly.entity_id
_entity_poly.type
_entity_poly.pdbx_seq_one_letter_code
_entity_poly.pdbx_strand_id
1 'polypeptide(L)'
;MNPVVQEWLNLVVRWAHVIAAIMWIGDSFLFMWLDSQLRKPGRPLEGEVVGELWMAHSGGFYEVVKRKSLQALPTPLHFFKWESYSTWITGFLLLIIVYYMGDRAMLTDASSPLSHGQAVHISLGLIIAGFIVYTGLCHTPLIRDNRAFGAVGFVLITAAAYGITQVFTPRAAFLQVGAMLGTIMASNVFRIIIPAQQEMLAATREGRPVDTSYGARAKLRSTHNHYLTLPVLFTMLSNHFPVLYGHPEPWAILALLFLAGAGVKYIMNFRAQTHPVVFAGTVGAIVTVAAITAPKSVEIDSALAAGPKVSFATAQTIVQTRCVTCHAEKPTNPSFTAPPLGVMLDTPERLKAHAQRIFVRAVQTHTMPLGNMTAMTEEERKQLGAWVAQGSDILAPGPAAVPTAAPVAAPTYASAAEEARVAFTQRCVPCHGAEGRGNGPSAAALNPKPRNYRDPEWQKSVTDERIALTILMGGAAMGKSPSMPGNPDLTEKPEVVSELVKLLRSFGQEGNP
;
A
#
# COMPACT_ATOMS: atom_id res chain seq x y z
N MET A 1 -11.08 -9.07 11.10
CA MET A 1 -11.11 -7.86 11.96
C MET A 1 -12.43 -7.14 11.70
N ASN A 2 -13.05 -6.49 12.68
CA ASN A 2 -14.27 -5.72 12.42
C ASN A 2 -13.97 -4.64 11.34
N PRO A 3 -14.76 -4.52 10.25
CA PRO A 3 -14.47 -3.57 9.16
C PRO A 3 -14.29 -2.13 9.64
N VAL A 4 -15.11 -1.70 10.59
CA VAL A 4 -15.00 -0.36 11.22
C VAL A 4 -13.70 -0.24 12.02
N VAL A 5 -13.31 -1.28 12.77
CA VAL A 5 -12.02 -1.29 13.48
C VAL A 5 -10.85 -1.26 12.50
N GLN A 6 -10.94 -1.96 11.37
CA GLN A 6 -9.91 -1.94 10.34
C GLN A 6 -9.81 -0.58 9.63
N GLU A 7 -10.93 0.09 9.39
CA GLU A 7 -10.98 1.46 8.89
C GLU A 7 -10.34 2.45 9.87
N TRP A 8 -10.71 2.38 11.16
CA TRP A 8 -10.12 3.22 12.20
C TRP A 8 -8.63 2.95 12.37
N LEU A 9 -8.21 1.69 12.36
CA LEU A 9 -6.80 1.31 12.45
C LEU A 9 -6.02 1.84 11.23
N ASN A 10 -6.56 1.70 10.02
CA ASN A 10 -5.97 2.25 8.80
C ASN A 10 -5.85 3.77 8.91
N LEU A 11 -6.90 4.47 9.35
CA LEU A 11 -6.91 5.92 9.52
C LEU A 11 -5.86 6.39 10.54
N VAL A 12 -5.89 5.84 11.76
CA VAL A 12 -5.02 6.26 12.86
C VAL A 12 -3.56 5.98 12.53
N VAL A 13 -3.23 4.78 12.05
CA VAL A 13 -1.84 4.44 11.71
C VAL A 13 -1.36 5.24 10.51
N ARG A 14 -2.21 5.49 9.51
CA ARG A 14 -1.86 6.33 8.36
C ARG A 14 -1.61 7.78 8.78
N TRP A 15 -2.45 8.31 9.65
CA TRP A 15 -2.28 9.66 10.16
C TRP A 15 -0.98 9.80 10.96
N ALA A 16 -0.71 8.86 11.86
CA ALA A 16 0.55 8.79 12.60
C ALA A 16 1.77 8.69 11.66
N HIS A 17 1.66 7.85 10.61
CA HIS A 17 2.74 7.68 9.63
C HIS A 17 3.04 8.96 8.87
N VAL A 18 2.01 9.68 8.41
CA VAL A 18 2.18 10.94 7.67
C VAL A 18 2.84 11.99 8.57
N ILE A 19 2.41 12.12 9.83
CA ILE A 19 3.03 13.04 10.79
C ILE A 19 4.50 12.70 11.00
N ALA A 20 4.81 11.44 11.32
CA ALA A 20 6.18 10.99 11.54
C ALA A 20 7.06 11.20 10.30
N ALA A 21 6.53 10.89 9.11
CA ALA A 21 7.23 11.08 7.85
C ALA A 21 7.54 12.56 7.57
N ILE A 22 6.59 13.47 7.84
CA ILE A 22 6.80 14.93 7.69
C ILE A 22 7.92 15.39 8.61
N MET A 23 7.92 14.96 9.88
CA MET A 23 8.97 15.32 10.84
C MET A 23 10.34 14.81 10.35
N TRP A 24 10.44 13.53 9.99
CA TRP A 24 11.71 12.93 9.61
C TRP A 24 12.26 13.48 8.29
N ILE A 25 11.42 13.61 7.27
CA ILE A 25 11.79 14.15 5.96
C ILE A 25 12.12 15.64 6.10
N GLY A 26 11.36 16.39 6.90
CA GLY A 26 11.60 17.79 7.23
C GLY A 26 12.98 17.99 7.86
N ASP A 27 13.32 17.21 8.88
CA ASP A 27 14.63 17.24 9.52
C ASP A 27 15.75 16.91 8.53
N SER A 28 15.57 15.88 7.70
CA SER A 28 16.55 15.53 6.67
C SER A 28 16.80 16.68 5.69
N PHE A 29 15.76 17.44 5.34
CA PHE A 29 15.88 18.59 4.45
C PHE A 29 16.60 19.74 5.16
N LEU A 30 16.19 20.06 6.38
CA LEU A 30 16.76 21.13 7.18
C LEU A 30 18.24 20.87 7.46
N PHE A 31 18.63 19.70 7.95
CA PHE A 31 20.01 19.41 8.32
C PHE A 31 20.96 19.30 7.12
N MET A 32 20.49 18.78 5.99
CA MET A 32 21.33 18.75 4.79
C MET A 32 21.48 20.12 4.15
N TRP A 33 20.41 20.93 4.15
CA TRP A 33 20.52 22.34 3.77
C TRP A 33 21.47 23.08 4.71
N LEU A 34 21.28 22.98 6.03
CA LEU A 34 22.13 23.62 7.04
C LEU A 34 23.60 23.28 6.83
N ASP A 35 23.92 21.98 6.69
CA ASP A 35 25.29 21.53 6.45
C ASP A 35 25.88 22.08 5.14
N SER A 36 25.07 22.29 4.11
CA SER A 36 25.51 22.86 2.83
C SER A 36 25.77 24.37 2.89
N GLN A 37 25.19 25.07 3.87
CA GLN A 37 25.28 26.52 4.01
C GLN A 37 26.34 26.97 5.02
N LEU A 38 27.01 26.05 5.73
CA LEU A 38 28.07 26.39 6.68
C LEU A 38 29.23 27.10 5.97
N ARG A 39 29.64 28.25 6.52
CA ARG A 39 30.77 29.05 6.04
C ARG A 39 31.88 29.07 7.08
N LYS A 40 33.10 29.40 6.64
CA LYS A 40 34.20 29.65 7.58
C LYS A 40 33.84 30.85 8.47
N PRO A 41 34.04 30.75 9.80
CA PRO A 41 33.73 31.85 10.70
C PRO A 41 34.53 33.10 10.37
N GLY A 42 33.87 34.27 10.42
CA GLY A 42 34.55 35.56 10.26
C GLY A 42 35.39 35.97 11.48
N ARG A 43 35.24 35.24 12.59
CA ARG A 43 35.91 35.48 13.88
C ARG A 43 36.50 34.18 14.44
N PRO A 44 37.52 34.26 15.30
CA PRO A 44 37.99 33.09 16.05
C PRO A 44 36.86 32.57 16.94
N LEU A 45 36.59 31.27 16.85
CA LEU A 45 35.62 30.56 17.67
C LEU A 45 36.31 29.39 18.37
N GLU A 46 35.90 29.10 19.60
CA GLU A 46 36.51 28.06 20.43
C GLU A 46 36.19 26.64 19.91
N GLY A 47 37.23 25.80 19.95
CA GLY A 47 37.17 24.38 19.60
C GLY A 47 37.33 24.13 18.11
N GLU A 48 37.11 22.87 17.71
CA GLU A 48 37.29 22.42 16.33
C GLU A 48 36.07 22.79 15.46
N VAL A 49 35.96 24.07 15.09
CA VAL A 49 34.85 24.58 14.29
C VAL A 49 34.94 24.12 12.84
N VAL A 50 33.85 23.50 12.36
CA VAL A 50 33.66 23.13 10.95
C VAL A 50 33.18 24.34 10.15
N GLY A 51 32.27 25.12 10.72
CA GLY A 51 31.72 26.33 10.13
C GLY A 51 30.60 26.93 10.97
N GLU A 52 30.15 28.11 10.56
CA GLU A 52 29.02 28.84 11.14
C GLU A 52 27.94 29.11 10.10
N LEU A 53 26.70 29.24 10.58
CA LEU A 53 25.53 29.68 9.82
C LEU A 53 24.71 30.63 10.69
N TRP A 54 24.35 31.77 10.14
CA TRP A 54 23.36 32.68 10.70
C TRP A 54 22.02 32.49 9.99
N MET A 55 20.96 32.35 10.77
CA MET A 55 19.60 32.19 10.25
C MET A 55 18.60 33.02 11.06
N ALA A 56 17.55 33.52 10.42
CA ALA A 56 16.47 34.25 11.08
C ALA A 56 15.19 33.42 11.06
N HIS A 57 14.52 33.31 12.21
CA HIS A 57 13.22 32.66 12.31
C HIS A 57 12.47 33.17 13.55
N SER A 58 11.13 33.17 13.51
CA SER A 58 10.26 33.60 14.62
C SER A 58 10.63 34.94 15.26
N GLY A 59 11.08 35.91 14.45
CA GLY A 59 11.47 37.25 14.91
C GLY A 59 12.83 37.35 15.59
N GLY A 60 13.64 36.28 15.60
CA GLY A 60 14.99 36.26 16.16
C GLY A 60 16.06 35.82 15.16
N PHE A 61 17.32 35.92 15.59
CA PHE A 61 18.50 35.43 14.87
C PHE A 61 19.15 34.29 15.64
N TYR A 62 19.46 33.20 14.94
CA TYR A 62 20.16 32.04 15.46
C TYR A 62 21.56 31.98 14.85
N GLU A 63 22.55 31.76 15.70
CA GLU A 63 23.91 31.40 15.31
C GLU A 63 24.09 29.89 15.51
N VAL A 64 24.30 29.16 14.42
CA VAL A 64 24.57 27.73 14.46
C VAL A 64 26.05 27.50 14.15
N VAL A 65 26.78 27.02 15.16
CA VAL A 65 28.21 26.67 15.02
C VAL A 65 28.35 25.16 15.06
N LYS A 66 28.78 24.57 13.95
CA LYS A 66 29.05 23.12 13.89
C LYS A 66 30.49 22.86 14.31
N ARG A 67 30.67 21.92 15.24
CA ARG A 67 31.99 21.49 15.74
C ARG A 67 32.23 20.02 15.43
N LYS A 68 33.49 19.65 15.20
CA LYS A 68 33.90 18.25 14.99
C LYS A 68 33.86 17.44 16.29
N SER A 69 34.24 18.10 17.39
CA SER A 69 34.34 17.55 18.73
C SER A 69 33.90 18.60 19.75
N LEU A 70 33.56 18.14 20.95
CA LEU A 70 33.24 18.98 22.09
C LEU A 70 34.19 18.64 23.24
N GLN A 71 34.59 19.63 24.04
CA GLN A 71 35.38 19.40 25.25
C GLN A 71 34.49 19.00 26.43
N ALA A 72 33.27 19.54 26.48
CA ALA A 72 32.25 19.20 27.47
C ALA A 72 30.88 19.06 26.79
N LEU A 73 30.03 18.16 27.29
CA LEU A 73 28.69 17.98 26.76
C LEU A 73 27.72 19.04 27.29
N PRO A 74 27.03 19.78 26.41
CA PRO A 74 25.98 20.69 26.83
C PRO A 74 24.75 19.93 27.33
N THR A 75 24.03 20.52 28.29
CA THR A 75 22.74 20.01 28.79
C THR A 75 21.65 21.08 28.68
N PRO A 76 20.53 20.82 27.98
CA PRO A 76 20.14 19.55 27.34
C PRO A 76 20.77 19.32 25.95
N LEU A 77 20.93 18.05 25.56
CA LEU A 77 21.32 17.62 24.21
C LEU A 77 20.15 16.88 23.55
N HIS A 78 19.73 17.31 22.36
CA HIS A 78 18.60 16.73 21.63
C HIS A 78 19.06 15.71 20.57
N PHE A 79 18.28 14.64 20.40
CA PHE A 79 18.57 13.55 19.44
C PHE A 79 17.40 13.31 18.48
N PHE A 80 17.67 13.45 17.19
CA PHE A 80 16.72 13.23 16.10
C PHE A 80 16.72 11.75 15.65
N LYS A 81 16.23 10.86 16.52
CA LYS A 81 16.12 9.41 16.22
C LYS A 81 14.68 8.93 16.11
N TRP A 82 13.77 9.56 16.84
CA TRP A 82 12.40 9.07 17.00
C TRP A 82 11.57 9.29 15.75
N GLU A 83 11.87 10.34 14.99
CA GLU A 83 11.23 10.68 13.73
C GLU A 83 11.44 9.55 12.72
N SER A 84 12.67 9.04 12.60
CA SER A 84 12.98 7.89 11.74
C SER A 84 12.31 6.60 12.21
N TYR A 85 12.42 6.30 13.51
CA TYR A 85 11.92 5.04 14.06
C TYR A 85 10.40 4.97 14.02
N SER A 86 9.72 6.04 14.41
CA SER A 86 8.26 6.14 14.35
C SER A 86 7.75 6.07 12.90
N THR A 87 8.44 6.70 11.94
CA THR A 87 8.07 6.60 10.52
C THR A 87 8.16 5.16 10.02
N TRP A 88 9.26 4.46 10.32
CA TRP A 88 9.43 3.07 9.90
C TRP A 88 8.41 2.14 10.56
N ILE A 89 8.22 2.26 11.89
CA ILE A 89 7.25 1.43 12.63
C ILE A 89 5.85 1.62 12.07
N THR A 90 5.40 2.86 11.95
CA THR A 90 4.05 3.16 11.44
C THR A 90 3.89 2.76 9.96
N GLY A 91 4.93 2.92 9.14
CA GLY A 91 4.92 2.51 7.73
C GLY A 91 4.87 0.99 7.57
N PHE A 92 5.63 0.26 8.38
CA PHE A 92 5.61 -1.21 8.39
C PHE A 92 4.26 -1.75 8.90
N LEU A 93 3.68 -1.10 9.91
CA LEU A 93 2.32 -1.41 10.36
C LEU A 93 1.29 -1.17 9.24
N LEU A 94 1.40 -0.09 8.45
CA LEU A 94 0.53 0.11 7.30
C LEU A 94 0.69 -0.98 6.24
N LEU A 95 1.91 -1.43 5.98
CA LEU A 95 2.16 -2.53 5.07
C LEU A 95 1.44 -3.81 5.55
N ILE A 96 1.53 -4.12 6.85
CA ILE A 96 0.80 -5.25 7.43
C ILE A 96 -0.71 -5.06 7.30
N ILE A 97 -1.25 -3.94 7.77
CA ILE A 97 -2.70 -3.71 7.88
C ILE A 97 -3.36 -3.67 6.50
N VAL A 98 -2.72 -3.02 5.52
CA VAL A 98 -3.33 -2.76 4.21
C VAL A 98 -3.02 -3.87 3.20
N TYR A 99 -1.79 -4.41 3.20
CA TYR A 99 -1.35 -5.34 2.16
C TYR A 99 -1.29 -6.78 2.63
N TYR A 100 -0.82 -7.05 3.84
CA TYR A 100 -0.67 -8.44 4.31
C TYR A 100 -1.94 -9.00 4.93
N MET A 101 -2.70 -8.17 5.66
CA MET A 101 -4.01 -8.49 6.20
C MET A 101 -5.15 -8.17 5.24
N GLY A 102 -4.87 -7.43 4.16
CA GLY A 102 -5.83 -7.07 3.12
C GLY A 102 -6.12 -8.21 2.15
N ASP A 103 -6.99 -7.95 1.19
CA ASP A 103 -7.32 -8.89 0.12
C ASP A 103 -6.09 -9.22 -0.75
N ARG A 104 -6.05 -10.44 -1.28
CA ARG A 104 -4.97 -10.92 -2.15
C ARG A 104 -4.69 -9.98 -3.34
N ALA A 105 -5.74 -9.37 -3.87
CA ALA A 105 -5.67 -8.42 -4.97
C ALA A 105 -4.86 -7.15 -4.65
N MET A 106 -4.60 -6.88 -3.36
CA MET A 106 -3.72 -5.78 -2.95
C MET A 106 -2.25 -6.06 -3.28
N LEU A 107 -1.83 -7.33 -3.34
CA LEU A 107 -0.44 -7.71 -3.61
C LEU A 107 -0.26 -8.30 -5.01
N THR A 108 -1.09 -9.26 -5.39
CA THR A 108 -0.94 -10.06 -6.62
C THR A 108 -2.17 -10.00 -7.50
N ASP A 109 -1.97 -10.15 -8.81
CA ASP A 109 -3.07 -10.33 -9.75
C ASP A 109 -3.80 -11.66 -9.52
N ALA A 110 -5.09 -11.72 -9.88
CA ALA A 110 -5.90 -12.94 -9.80
C ALA A 110 -5.33 -14.11 -10.60
N SER A 111 -4.62 -13.84 -11.70
CA SER A 111 -3.94 -14.85 -12.53
C SER A 111 -2.64 -15.39 -11.93
N SER A 112 -2.12 -14.76 -10.85
CA SER A 112 -0.85 -15.16 -10.25
C SER A 112 -0.93 -16.58 -9.68
N PRO A 113 0.10 -17.43 -9.88
CA PRO A 113 0.14 -18.76 -9.27
C PRO A 113 0.46 -18.72 -7.77
N LEU A 114 0.87 -17.56 -7.23
CA LEU A 114 1.32 -17.43 -5.84
C LEU A 114 0.15 -17.36 -4.88
N SER A 115 0.18 -18.15 -3.80
CA SER A 115 -0.76 -17.93 -2.69
C SER A 115 -0.49 -16.58 -2.01
N HIS A 116 -1.51 -16.05 -1.33
CA HIS A 116 -1.37 -14.79 -0.56
C HIS A 116 -0.23 -14.87 0.46
N GLY A 117 -0.11 -16.00 1.17
CA GLY A 117 0.98 -16.24 2.11
C GLY A 117 2.35 -16.21 1.43
N GLN A 118 2.50 -16.86 0.27
CA GLN A 118 3.76 -16.81 -0.50
C GLN A 118 4.11 -15.38 -0.93
N ALA A 119 3.12 -14.61 -1.40
CA ALA A 119 3.30 -13.21 -1.78
C ALA A 119 3.80 -12.36 -0.59
N VAL A 120 3.24 -12.54 0.60
CA VAL A 120 3.69 -11.87 1.83
C VAL A 120 5.14 -12.25 2.17
N HIS A 121 5.51 -13.52 2.11
CA HIS A 121 6.88 -13.95 2.39
C HIS A 121 7.89 -13.41 1.35
N ILE A 122 7.51 -13.36 0.08
CA ILE A 122 8.34 -12.73 -0.97
C ILE A 122 8.52 -11.24 -0.67
N SER A 123 7.46 -10.53 -0.30
CA SER A 123 7.52 -9.10 0.05
C SER A 123 8.45 -8.84 1.25
N LEU A 124 8.34 -9.62 2.33
CA LEU A 124 9.24 -9.56 3.48
C LEU A 124 10.69 -9.91 3.09
N GLY A 125 10.86 -10.98 2.30
CA GLY A 125 12.16 -11.42 1.78
C GLY A 125 12.84 -10.33 0.95
N LEU A 126 12.11 -9.61 0.11
CA LEU A 126 12.62 -8.49 -0.69
C LEU A 126 13.06 -7.30 0.17
N ILE A 127 12.35 -6.99 1.26
CA ILE A 127 12.76 -5.94 2.21
C ILE A 127 14.10 -6.32 2.87
N ILE A 128 14.21 -7.56 3.34
CA ILE A 128 15.44 -8.08 3.96
C ILE A 128 16.58 -8.13 2.94
N ALA A 129 16.33 -8.66 1.74
CA ALA A 129 17.32 -8.77 0.67
C ALA A 129 17.82 -7.39 0.24
N GLY A 130 16.93 -6.41 0.04
CA GLY A 130 17.30 -5.04 -0.28
C GLY A 130 18.22 -4.43 0.77
N PHE A 131 17.90 -4.63 2.05
CA PHE A 131 18.75 -4.22 3.17
C PHE A 131 20.14 -4.90 3.15
N ILE A 132 20.19 -6.22 2.95
CA ILE A 132 21.45 -6.99 2.90
C ILE A 132 22.30 -6.54 1.72
N VAL A 133 21.73 -6.43 0.52
CA VAL A 133 22.45 -6.00 -0.69
C VAL A 133 23.02 -4.60 -0.52
N TYR A 134 22.22 -3.65 -0.04
CA TYR A 134 22.68 -2.28 0.23
C TYR A 134 23.80 -2.26 1.27
N THR A 135 23.65 -3.02 2.36
CA THR A 135 24.65 -3.12 3.42
C THR A 135 25.94 -3.76 2.89
N GLY A 136 25.83 -4.81 2.07
CA GLY A 136 26.97 -5.44 1.41
C GLY A 136 27.72 -4.46 0.50
N LEU A 137 26.98 -3.73 -0.34
CA LEU A 137 27.54 -2.69 -1.23
C LEU A 137 28.32 -1.64 -0.44
N CYS A 138 27.79 -1.26 0.73
CA CYS A 138 28.40 -0.33 1.65
C CYS A 138 29.72 -0.80 2.30
N HIS A 139 30.03 -2.10 2.26
CA HIS A 139 31.30 -2.66 2.74
C HIS A 139 32.33 -2.86 1.61
N THR A 140 31.98 -2.54 0.36
CA THR A 140 32.89 -2.63 -0.79
C THR A 140 33.67 -1.32 -0.99
N PRO A 141 34.78 -1.33 -1.76
CA PRO A 141 35.52 -0.11 -2.12
C PRO A 141 34.67 0.93 -2.86
N LEU A 142 33.54 0.52 -3.46
CA LEU A 142 32.62 1.39 -4.17
C LEU A 142 32.12 2.56 -3.31
N ILE A 143 32.02 2.37 -1.99
CA ILE A 143 31.58 3.42 -1.06
C ILE A 143 32.47 4.68 -1.09
N ARG A 144 33.72 4.57 -1.58
CA ARG A 144 34.65 5.71 -1.70
C ARG A 144 34.34 6.59 -2.91
N ASP A 145 33.62 6.07 -3.91
CA ASP A 145 33.18 6.79 -5.09
C ASP A 145 31.66 6.93 -5.10
N ASN A 146 31.17 8.09 -4.64
CA ASN A 146 29.75 8.38 -4.56
C ASN A 146 29.04 8.31 -5.92
N ARG A 147 29.73 8.59 -7.03
CA ARG A 147 29.13 8.56 -8.37
C ARG A 147 28.93 7.12 -8.82
N ALA A 148 29.97 6.31 -8.69
CA ALA A 148 29.90 4.89 -9.01
C ALA A 148 28.90 4.16 -8.09
N PHE A 149 28.91 4.47 -6.80
CA PHE A 149 27.93 3.93 -5.84
C PHE A 149 26.49 4.30 -6.22
N GLY A 150 26.25 5.57 -6.57
CA GLY A 150 24.94 6.03 -7.03
C GLY A 150 24.47 5.34 -8.31
N ALA A 151 25.37 5.17 -9.29
CA ALA A 151 25.06 4.49 -10.55
C ALA A 151 24.72 3.01 -10.35
N VAL A 152 25.52 2.28 -9.58
CA VAL A 152 25.24 0.88 -9.24
C VAL A 152 23.94 0.76 -8.44
N GLY A 153 23.73 1.63 -7.45
CA GLY A 153 22.48 1.68 -6.69
C GLY A 153 21.25 1.93 -7.57
N PHE A 154 21.37 2.82 -8.57
CA PHE A 154 20.32 3.10 -9.54
C PHE A 154 20.00 1.87 -10.43
N VAL A 155 21.03 1.17 -10.92
CA VAL A 155 20.84 -0.06 -11.70
C VAL A 155 20.17 -1.14 -10.85
N LEU A 156 20.64 -1.35 -9.62
CA LEU A 156 20.08 -2.36 -8.71
C LEU A 156 18.62 -2.07 -8.35
N ILE A 157 18.27 -0.82 -8.04
CA ILE A 157 16.88 -0.49 -7.68
C ILE A 157 15.95 -0.54 -8.89
N THR A 158 16.44 -0.21 -10.09
CA THR A 158 15.68 -0.36 -11.35
C THR A 158 15.45 -1.84 -11.67
N ALA A 159 16.47 -2.68 -11.53
CA ALA A 159 16.36 -4.12 -11.71
C ALA A 159 15.41 -4.75 -10.67
N ALA A 160 15.47 -4.30 -9.42
CA ALA A 160 14.53 -4.71 -8.39
C ALA A 160 13.09 -4.28 -8.74
N ALA A 161 12.88 -3.02 -9.16
CA ALA A 161 11.57 -2.54 -9.58
C ALA A 161 11.00 -3.39 -10.73
N TYR A 162 11.81 -3.68 -11.75
CA TYR A 162 11.44 -4.58 -12.84
C TYR A 162 11.03 -5.96 -12.31
N GLY A 163 11.89 -6.63 -11.53
CA GLY A 163 11.62 -7.96 -11.00
C GLY A 163 10.36 -8.01 -10.12
N ILE A 164 10.14 -6.97 -9.31
CA ILE A 164 8.95 -6.84 -8.45
C ILE A 164 7.68 -6.68 -9.30
N THR A 165 7.72 -5.92 -10.40
CA THR A 165 6.57 -5.77 -11.31
C THR A 165 6.21 -7.06 -12.05
N GLN A 166 7.10 -8.05 -12.10
CA GLN A 166 6.78 -9.39 -12.65
C GLN A 166 6.03 -10.28 -11.65
N VAL A 167 6.04 -9.92 -10.36
CA VAL A 167 5.50 -10.76 -9.27
C VAL A 167 4.26 -10.13 -8.63
N PHE A 168 4.32 -8.83 -8.36
CA PHE A 168 3.25 -8.08 -7.72
C PHE A 168 2.52 -7.20 -8.72
N THR A 169 1.29 -6.81 -8.36
CA THR A 169 0.56 -5.79 -9.11
C THR A 169 1.41 -4.51 -9.20
N PRO A 170 1.35 -3.75 -10.31
CA PRO A 170 2.16 -2.53 -10.44
C PRO A 170 1.96 -1.53 -9.30
N ARG A 171 0.73 -1.47 -8.78
CA ARG A 171 0.37 -0.69 -7.59
C ARG A 171 1.16 -1.13 -6.35
N ALA A 172 1.19 -2.42 -6.06
CA ALA A 172 1.95 -2.98 -4.94
C ALA A 172 3.46 -2.84 -5.17
N ALA A 173 3.93 -2.99 -6.41
CA ALA A 173 5.33 -2.90 -6.76
C ALA A 173 5.96 -1.55 -6.38
N PHE A 174 5.27 -0.44 -6.68
CA PHE A 174 5.77 0.90 -6.33
C PHE A 174 5.94 1.05 -4.82
N LEU A 175 4.95 0.63 -4.04
CA LEU A 175 5.03 0.66 -2.58
C LEU A 175 6.07 -0.28 -2.02
N GLN A 176 6.23 -1.47 -2.60
CA GLN A 176 7.25 -2.43 -2.19
C GLN A 176 8.64 -1.84 -2.32
N VAL A 177 8.94 -1.20 -3.47
CA VAL A 177 10.20 -0.46 -3.66
C VAL A 177 10.35 0.65 -2.63
N GLY A 178 9.28 1.40 -2.37
CA GLY A 178 9.25 2.41 -1.31
C GLY A 178 9.56 1.85 0.08
N ALA A 179 8.98 0.71 0.44
CA ALA A 179 9.18 0.03 1.73
C ALA A 179 10.61 -0.49 1.88
N MET A 180 11.21 -1.01 0.81
CA MET A 180 12.61 -1.41 0.77
C MET A 180 13.53 -0.22 1.04
N LEU A 181 13.34 0.89 0.29
CA LEU A 181 14.13 2.10 0.44
C LEU A 181 13.94 2.75 1.82
N GLY A 182 12.70 2.85 2.31
CA GLY A 182 12.40 3.35 3.65
C GLY A 182 13.04 2.52 4.76
N THR A 183 13.09 1.19 4.59
CA THR A 183 13.78 0.28 5.51
C THR A 183 15.29 0.48 5.48
N ILE A 184 15.90 0.61 4.29
CA ILE A 184 17.31 0.97 4.15
C ILE A 184 17.59 2.30 4.87
N MET A 185 16.76 3.31 4.65
CA MET A 185 16.93 4.63 5.26
C MET A 185 16.82 4.61 6.78
N ALA A 186 15.84 3.89 7.34
CA ALA A 186 15.67 3.75 8.78
C ALA A 186 16.83 2.94 9.40
N SER A 187 17.28 1.90 8.70
CA SER A 187 18.43 1.08 9.15
C SER A 187 19.73 1.88 9.18
N ASN A 188 19.93 2.82 8.26
CA ASN A 188 21.06 3.75 8.28
C ASN A 188 21.07 4.60 9.56
N VAL A 189 19.89 5.08 9.98
CA VAL A 189 19.75 5.85 11.23
C VAL A 189 20.07 4.96 12.42
N PHE A 190 19.41 3.80 12.50
CA PHE A 190 19.52 2.89 13.64
C PHE A 190 20.92 2.28 13.81
N ARG A 191 21.57 1.85 12.73
CA ARG A 191 22.81 1.07 12.80
C ARG A 191 24.09 1.88 12.63
N ILE A 192 24.03 3.04 11.96
CA ILE A 192 25.23 3.80 11.62
C ILE A 192 25.22 5.19 12.26
N ILE A 193 24.13 5.96 12.09
CA ILE A 193 24.11 7.37 12.52
C ILE A 193 24.02 7.48 14.04
N ILE A 194 23.05 6.82 14.68
CA ILE A 194 22.90 6.90 16.13
C ILE A 194 24.07 6.26 16.89
N PRO A 195 24.59 5.07 16.52
CA PRO A 195 25.78 4.53 17.17
C PRO A 195 27.02 5.41 17.01
N ALA A 196 27.21 6.04 15.83
CA ALA A 196 28.29 7.00 15.65
C ALA A 196 28.16 8.22 16.59
N GLN A 197 26.95 8.76 16.74
CA GLN A 197 26.71 9.84 17.70
C GLN A 197 26.96 9.39 19.14
N GLN A 198 26.54 8.19 19.51
CA GLN A 198 26.77 7.64 20.85
C GLN A 198 28.26 7.48 21.17
N GLU A 199 29.08 7.00 20.22
CA GLU A 199 30.52 6.90 20.40
C GLU A 199 31.19 8.27 20.57
N MET A 200 30.79 9.26 19.77
CA MET A 200 31.30 10.63 19.90
C MET A 200 30.99 11.21 21.30
N LEU A 201 29.83 10.90 21.86
CA LEU A 201 29.44 11.33 23.20
C LEU A 201 30.20 10.59 24.29
N ALA A 202 30.41 9.28 24.14
CA ALA A 202 31.21 8.49 25.07
C ALA A 202 32.65 9.02 25.14
N ALA A 203 33.29 9.23 23.98
CA ALA A 203 34.63 9.82 23.90
C ALA A 203 34.69 11.20 24.58
N THR A 204 33.69 12.05 24.35
CA THR A 204 33.61 13.38 24.99
C THR A 204 33.49 13.28 26.52
N ARG A 205 32.64 12.37 27.03
CA ARG A 205 32.47 12.18 28.49
C ARG A 205 33.73 11.64 29.17
N GLU A 206 34.45 10.79 28.46
CA GLU A 206 35.66 10.13 28.96
C GLU A 206 36.93 10.97 28.75
N GLY A 207 36.81 12.16 28.14
CA GLY A 207 37.95 13.01 27.81
C GLY A 207 38.90 12.40 26.77
N ARG A 208 38.44 11.40 26.01
CA ARG A 208 39.21 10.77 24.93
C ARG A 208 39.06 11.58 23.63
N PRO A 209 40.07 11.59 22.75
CA PRO A 209 39.94 12.17 21.42
C PRO A 209 38.79 11.52 20.65
N VAL A 210 37.93 12.35 20.03
CA VAL A 210 36.79 11.87 19.23
C VAL A 210 37.29 11.35 17.89
N ASP A 211 37.04 10.07 17.59
CA ASP A 211 37.31 9.51 16.26
C ASP A 211 36.32 10.07 15.22
N THR A 212 36.82 11.01 14.41
CA THR A 212 36.05 11.68 13.37
C THR A 212 35.59 10.75 12.23
N SER A 213 36.14 9.53 12.13
CA SER A 213 35.72 8.53 11.15
C SER A 213 34.26 8.11 11.34
N TYR A 214 33.75 8.10 12.58
CA TYR A 214 32.34 7.82 12.89
C TYR A 214 31.42 8.89 12.30
N GLY A 215 31.76 10.17 12.50
CA GLY A 215 31.02 11.29 11.94
C GLY A 215 31.00 11.30 10.41
N ALA A 216 32.13 10.97 9.77
CA ALA A 216 32.22 10.87 8.32
C ALA A 216 31.32 9.75 7.76
N ARG A 217 31.33 8.56 8.38
CA ARG A 217 30.45 7.44 8.00
C ARG A 217 28.97 7.79 8.19
N ALA A 218 28.62 8.40 9.32
CA ALA A 218 27.27 8.85 9.60
C ALA A 218 26.79 9.87 8.56
N LYS A 219 27.63 10.86 8.23
CA LYS A 219 27.32 11.87 7.21
C LYS A 219 27.04 11.23 5.85
N LEU A 220 27.86 10.28 5.42
CA LEU A 220 27.65 9.58 4.15
C LEU A 220 26.29 8.87 4.10
N ARG A 221 25.88 8.21 5.19
CA ARG A 221 24.54 7.58 5.28
C ARG A 221 23.41 8.60 5.28
N SER A 222 23.59 9.73 5.97
CA SER A 222 22.62 10.83 5.90
C SER A 222 22.49 11.37 4.47
N THR A 223 23.59 11.45 3.72
CA THR A 223 23.58 11.84 2.30
C THR A 223 22.82 10.82 1.44
N HIS A 224 23.02 9.52 1.64
CA HIS A 224 22.22 8.49 0.95
C HIS A 224 20.72 8.67 1.23
N ASN A 225 20.34 8.78 2.50
CA ASN A 225 18.94 9.01 2.89
C ASN A 225 18.34 10.26 2.23
N HIS A 226 19.10 11.36 2.19
CA HIS A 226 18.66 12.61 1.62
C HIS A 226 18.26 12.49 0.14
N TYR A 227 19.10 11.85 -0.69
CA TYR A 227 18.79 11.67 -2.11
C TYR A 227 17.68 10.65 -2.36
N LEU A 228 17.50 9.67 -1.47
CA LEU A 228 16.39 8.72 -1.53
C LEU A 228 15.05 9.30 -1.07
N THR A 229 15.04 10.47 -0.41
CA THR A 229 13.83 10.96 0.26
C THR A 229 12.69 11.30 -0.71
N LEU A 230 12.96 12.03 -1.80
CA LEU A 230 11.92 12.34 -2.80
C LEU A 230 11.45 11.08 -3.57
N PRO A 231 12.36 10.18 -4.01
CA PRO A 231 11.98 8.86 -4.53
C PRO A 231 11.03 8.08 -3.62
N VAL A 232 11.35 7.97 -2.32
CA VAL A 232 10.51 7.26 -1.33
C VAL A 232 9.18 7.96 -1.15
N LEU A 233 9.17 9.28 -0.97
CA LEU A 233 7.93 10.03 -0.83
C LEU A 233 6.99 9.80 -2.03
N PHE A 234 7.56 9.83 -3.24
CA PHE A 234 6.79 9.56 -4.46
C PHE A 234 6.22 8.14 -4.46
N THR A 235 7.01 7.11 -4.14
CA THR A 235 6.50 5.72 -4.11
C THR A 235 5.29 5.57 -3.17
N MET A 236 5.27 6.29 -2.05
CA MET A 236 4.16 6.26 -1.10
C MET A 236 2.92 7.00 -1.62
N LEU A 237 3.10 8.10 -2.34
CA LEU A 237 2.02 8.87 -2.96
C LEU A 237 1.48 8.25 -4.25
N SER A 238 2.25 7.36 -4.89
CA SER A 238 1.95 6.81 -6.22
C SER A 238 0.57 6.16 -6.35
N ASN A 239 0.02 5.61 -5.26
CA ASN A 239 -1.33 5.03 -5.23
C ASN A 239 -2.44 6.00 -5.66
N HIS A 240 -2.22 7.30 -5.52
CA HIS A 240 -3.16 8.35 -5.93
C HIS A 240 -3.08 8.68 -7.42
N PHE A 241 -2.11 8.11 -8.16
CA PHE A 241 -1.85 8.40 -9.56
C PHE A 241 -1.78 7.12 -10.40
N PRO A 242 -2.92 6.44 -10.67
CA PRO A 242 -2.90 5.16 -11.37
C PRO A 242 -2.41 5.21 -12.81
N VAL A 243 -2.34 6.40 -13.41
CA VAL A 243 -1.74 6.60 -14.73
C VAL A 243 -0.24 6.27 -14.75
N LEU A 244 0.43 6.35 -13.60
CA LEU A 244 1.88 6.11 -13.50
C LEU A 244 2.18 4.61 -13.40
N TYR A 245 1.52 3.91 -12.48
CA TYR A 245 1.72 2.47 -12.31
C TYR A 245 0.90 1.63 -13.31
N GLY A 246 -0.12 2.19 -13.95
CA GLY A 246 -0.90 1.53 -15.00
C GLY A 246 -0.28 1.63 -16.40
N HIS A 247 0.90 2.25 -16.53
CA HIS A 247 1.66 2.27 -17.79
C HIS A 247 2.19 0.86 -18.11
N PRO A 248 2.36 0.46 -19.39
CA PRO A 248 2.90 -0.86 -19.76
C PRO A 248 4.28 -1.16 -19.17
N GLU A 249 5.10 -0.11 -19.00
CA GLU A 249 6.44 -0.19 -18.42
C GLU A 249 6.52 0.57 -17.09
N PRO A 250 5.86 0.11 -16.02
CA PRO A 250 5.72 0.89 -14.79
C PRO A 250 7.06 1.00 -14.03
N TRP A 251 7.95 0.02 -14.16
CA TRP A 251 9.30 0.06 -13.58
C TRP A 251 10.17 1.16 -14.20
N ALA A 252 10.00 1.45 -15.51
CA ALA A 252 10.74 2.49 -16.20
C ALA A 252 10.27 3.89 -15.77
N ILE A 253 8.96 4.07 -15.58
CA ILE A 253 8.40 5.29 -14.97
C ILE A 253 9.01 5.53 -13.60
N LEU A 254 9.10 4.48 -12.77
CA LEU A 254 9.66 4.59 -11.43
C LEU A 254 11.15 4.98 -11.48
N ALA A 255 11.93 4.41 -12.40
CA ALA A 255 13.34 4.74 -12.59
C ALA A 255 13.53 6.22 -12.99
N LEU A 256 12.74 6.74 -13.94
CA LEU A 256 12.78 8.15 -14.32
C LEU A 256 12.42 9.08 -13.16
N LEU A 257 11.42 8.70 -12.36
CA LEU A 257 11.03 9.46 -11.17
C LEU A 257 12.10 9.45 -10.08
N PHE A 258 12.92 8.40 -10.00
CA PHE A 258 14.05 8.34 -9.09
C PHE A 258 15.17 9.28 -9.54
N LEU A 259 15.47 9.32 -10.84
CA LEU A 259 16.39 10.30 -11.41
C LEU A 259 15.89 11.72 -11.18
N ALA A 260 14.62 11.99 -11.44
CA ALA A 260 14.00 13.29 -11.20
C ALA A 260 14.07 13.68 -9.72
N GLY A 261 13.70 12.77 -8.79
CA GLY A 261 13.72 13.03 -7.36
C GLY A 261 15.13 13.30 -6.82
N ALA A 262 16.12 12.49 -7.20
CA ALA A 262 17.51 12.70 -6.81
C ALA A 262 18.10 13.99 -7.42
N GLY A 263 17.77 14.28 -8.69
CA GLY A 263 18.17 15.49 -9.40
C GLY A 263 17.59 16.75 -8.78
N VAL A 264 16.29 16.78 -8.48
CA VAL A 264 15.62 17.88 -7.76
C VAL A 264 16.31 18.10 -6.41
N LYS A 265 16.64 17.03 -5.68
CA LYS A 265 17.38 17.15 -4.42
C LYS A 265 18.74 17.80 -4.59
N TYR A 266 19.48 17.40 -5.61
CA TYR A 266 20.77 18.01 -5.92
C TYR A 266 20.62 19.52 -6.20
N ILE A 267 19.65 19.88 -7.05
CA ILE A 267 19.37 21.28 -7.42
C ILE A 267 18.97 22.12 -6.21
N MET A 268 18.17 21.57 -5.30
CA MET A 268 17.75 22.27 -4.07
C MET A 268 18.95 22.63 -3.18
N ASN A 269 19.92 21.71 -3.01
CA ASN A 269 21.08 21.95 -2.14
C ASN A 269 22.15 22.83 -2.80
N PHE A 270 22.35 22.67 -4.11
CA PHE A 270 23.45 23.28 -4.85
C PHE A 270 22.98 24.23 -5.94
N ARG A 271 21.90 25.00 -5.69
CA ARG A 271 21.21 25.81 -6.71
C ARG A 271 22.16 26.66 -7.58
N ALA A 272 23.08 27.38 -6.96
CA ALA A 272 24.05 28.24 -7.67
C ALA A 272 25.20 27.48 -8.35
N GLN A 273 25.43 26.22 -7.98
CA GLN A 273 26.56 25.38 -8.42
C GLN A 273 26.10 24.21 -9.31
N THR A 274 24.80 24.14 -9.61
CA THR A 274 24.20 23.03 -10.35
C THR A 274 24.75 23.02 -11.77
N HIS A 275 25.39 21.92 -12.15
CA HIS A 275 25.88 21.75 -13.51
C HIS A 275 24.71 21.67 -14.51
N PRO A 276 24.79 22.33 -15.69
CA PRO A 276 23.70 22.37 -16.67
C PRO A 276 23.17 20.99 -17.08
N VAL A 277 24.04 19.98 -17.18
CA VAL A 277 23.64 18.60 -17.50
C VAL A 277 22.75 17.98 -16.41
N VAL A 278 23.00 18.26 -15.13
CA VAL A 278 22.14 17.74 -14.04
C VAL A 278 20.78 18.41 -14.10
N PHE A 279 20.73 19.73 -14.35
CA PHE A 279 19.48 20.46 -14.52
C PHE A 279 18.69 19.94 -15.73
N ALA A 280 19.32 19.88 -16.89
CA ALA A 280 18.69 19.39 -18.13
C ALA A 280 18.25 17.93 -18.01
N GLY A 281 19.06 17.06 -17.39
CA GLY A 281 18.68 15.66 -17.14
C GLY A 281 17.49 15.52 -16.19
N THR A 282 17.43 16.35 -15.14
CA THR A 282 16.29 16.37 -14.20
C THR A 282 15.01 16.83 -14.90
N VAL A 283 15.08 17.95 -15.62
CA VAL A 283 13.93 18.47 -16.39
C VAL A 283 13.51 17.48 -17.46
N GLY A 284 14.48 16.89 -18.18
CA GLY A 284 14.23 15.87 -19.20
C GLY A 284 13.52 14.65 -18.64
N ALA A 285 13.93 14.14 -17.47
CA ALA A 285 13.25 13.03 -16.80
C ALA A 285 11.79 13.38 -16.45
N ILE A 286 11.54 14.56 -15.88
CA ILE A 286 10.19 15.04 -15.52
C ILE A 286 9.32 15.19 -16.78
N VAL A 287 9.83 15.85 -17.81
CA VAL A 287 9.13 16.05 -19.09
C VAL A 287 8.85 14.71 -19.76
N THR A 288 9.80 13.77 -19.73
CA THR A 288 9.61 12.43 -20.31
C THR A 288 8.50 11.68 -19.59
N VAL A 289 8.48 11.65 -18.25
CA VAL A 289 7.39 11.04 -17.48
C VAL A 289 6.07 11.72 -17.83
N ALA A 290 6.01 13.05 -17.81
CA ALA A 290 4.80 13.78 -18.13
C ALA A 290 4.30 13.49 -19.56
N ALA A 291 5.20 13.36 -20.53
CA ALA A 291 4.85 13.09 -21.92
C ALA A 291 4.33 11.65 -22.13
N ILE A 292 4.99 10.64 -21.53
CA ILE A 292 4.60 9.23 -21.73
C ILE A 292 3.39 8.81 -20.89
N THR A 293 3.12 9.53 -19.80
CA THR A 293 1.93 9.31 -18.95
C THR A 293 0.86 10.38 -19.15
N ALA A 294 1.04 11.31 -20.09
CA ALA A 294 0.02 12.29 -20.41
C ALA A 294 -1.26 11.52 -20.77
N PRO A 295 -2.44 11.98 -20.28
CA PRO A 295 -3.68 11.46 -20.81
C PRO A 295 -3.67 11.80 -22.29
N LYS A 296 -3.42 10.80 -23.14
CA LYS A 296 -3.82 10.91 -24.53
C LYS A 296 -5.30 11.26 -24.47
N SER A 297 -5.76 12.14 -25.37
CA SER A 297 -7.21 12.23 -25.64
C SER A 297 -7.73 10.80 -25.68
N VAL A 298 -8.95 10.57 -25.19
CA VAL A 298 -9.59 9.26 -25.33
C VAL A 298 -9.76 9.04 -26.84
N GLU A 299 -8.68 8.67 -27.51
CA GLU A 299 -8.62 8.07 -28.82
C GLU A 299 -9.12 6.68 -28.54
N ILE A 300 -10.44 6.66 -28.43
CA ILE A 300 -11.20 5.48 -28.68
C ILE A 300 -10.70 4.97 -30.02
N ASP A 301 -10.00 3.85 -29.98
CA ASP A 301 -9.43 3.24 -31.17
C ASP A 301 -10.52 3.18 -32.25
N SER A 302 -10.26 3.83 -33.39
CA SER A 302 -11.19 3.81 -34.52
C SER A 302 -11.53 2.39 -34.95
N ALA A 303 -10.65 1.41 -34.70
CA ALA A 303 -10.92 -0.01 -34.91
C ALA A 303 -11.96 -0.57 -33.92
N LEU A 304 -12.00 -0.11 -32.67
CA LEU A 304 -13.05 -0.47 -31.70
C LEU A 304 -14.41 0.16 -32.07
N ALA A 305 -14.39 1.39 -32.60
CA ALA A 305 -15.59 2.07 -33.08
C ALA A 305 -16.13 1.44 -34.39
N ALA A 306 -15.25 0.99 -35.28
CA ALA A 306 -15.58 0.35 -36.55
C ALA A 306 -15.86 -1.17 -36.44
N GLY A 307 -15.61 -1.76 -35.28
CA GLY A 307 -15.81 -3.18 -35.02
C GLY A 307 -17.29 -3.59 -34.89
N PRO A 308 -17.57 -4.86 -34.55
CA PRO A 308 -18.92 -5.35 -34.32
C PRO A 308 -19.68 -4.50 -33.29
N LYS A 309 -20.97 -4.24 -33.54
CA LYS A 309 -21.81 -3.50 -32.59
C LYS A 309 -21.94 -4.26 -31.28
N VAL A 310 -21.62 -3.61 -30.17
CA VAL A 310 -21.78 -4.17 -28.83
C VAL A 310 -23.09 -3.67 -28.23
N SER A 311 -23.95 -4.58 -27.80
CA SER A 311 -25.21 -4.23 -27.17
C SER A 311 -25.01 -3.62 -25.79
N PHE A 312 -25.94 -2.77 -25.34
CA PHE A 312 -25.91 -2.30 -23.95
C PHE A 312 -26.01 -3.47 -22.96
N ALA A 313 -26.78 -4.51 -23.28
CA ALA A 313 -26.91 -5.70 -22.42
C ALA A 313 -25.55 -6.37 -22.17
N THR A 314 -24.72 -6.51 -23.21
CA THR A 314 -23.36 -7.06 -23.08
C THR A 314 -22.49 -6.21 -22.15
N ALA A 315 -22.45 -4.89 -22.38
CA ALA A 315 -21.67 -3.98 -21.56
C ALA A 315 -22.16 -3.96 -20.09
N GLN A 316 -23.49 -3.97 -19.91
CA GLN A 316 -24.12 -4.01 -18.59
C GLN A 316 -23.78 -5.31 -17.86
N THR A 317 -23.88 -6.48 -18.50
CA THR A 317 -23.50 -7.76 -17.89
C THR A 317 -22.04 -7.75 -17.44
N ILE A 318 -21.11 -7.28 -18.29
CA ILE A 318 -19.70 -7.18 -17.93
C ILE A 318 -19.51 -6.30 -16.68
N VAL A 319 -20.11 -5.11 -16.66
CA VAL A 319 -19.98 -4.17 -15.52
C VAL A 319 -20.63 -4.74 -14.26
N GLN A 320 -21.80 -5.36 -14.37
CA GLN A 320 -22.49 -6.01 -13.24
C GLN A 320 -21.65 -7.13 -12.64
N THR A 321 -21.06 -8.00 -13.47
CA THR A 321 -20.22 -9.11 -13.01
C THR A 321 -18.87 -8.64 -12.47
N ARG A 322 -18.23 -7.67 -13.13
CA ARG A 322 -16.82 -7.33 -12.85
C ARG A 322 -16.64 -6.15 -11.90
N CYS A 323 -17.61 -5.24 -11.81
CA CYS A 323 -17.44 -3.94 -11.13
C CYS A 323 -18.46 -3.68 -10.02
N VAL A 324 -19.74 -4.04 -10.19
CA VAL A 324 -20.84 -3.66 -9.28
C VAL A 324 -20.67 -4.26 -7.88
N THR A 325 -19.97 -5.39 -7.74
CA THR A 325 -19.62 -5.95 -6.42
C THR A 325 -18.91 -4.95 -5.49
N CYS A 326 -18.13 -4.00 -6.04
CA CYS A 326 -17.49 -2.92 -5.29
C CYS A 326 -18.12 -1.54 -5.58
N HIS A 327 -18.65 -1.33 -6.78
CA HIS A 327 -19.17 -0.06 -7.27
C HIS A 327 -20.70 -0.05 -7.33
N ALA A 328 -21.37 -0.41 -6.24
CA ALA A 328 -22.82 -0.30 -6.08
C ALA A 328 -23.15 0.69 -4.95
N GLU A 329 -24.41 1.13 -4.89
CA GLU A 329 -24.92 1.86 -3.73
C GLU A 329 -24.75 1.06 -2.43
N LYS A 330 -24.87 -0.26 -2.53
CA LYS A 330 -24.57 -1.22 -1.45
C LYS A 330 -23.60 -2.28 -1.99
N PRO A 331 -22.28 -2.08 -1.83
CA PRO A 331 -21.30 -3.07 -2.26
C PRO A 331 -21.54 -4.43 -1.61
N THR A 332 -21.33 -5.51 -2.36
CA THR A 332 -21.45 -6.89 -1.86
C THR A 332 -20.11 -7.47 -1.44
N ASN A 333 -19.00 -6.88 -1.88
CA ASN A 333 -17.67 -7.29 -1.45
C ASN A 333 -17.43 -6.84 0.01
N PRO A 334 -17.13 -7.76 0.95
CA PRO A 334 -16.95 -7.44 2.37
C PRO A 334 -15.75 -6.53 2.65
N SER A 335 -14.83 -6.36 1.71
CA SER A 335 -13.71 -5.41 1.80
C SER A 335 -14.11 -3.95 1.58
N PHE A 336 -15.33 -3.70 1.10
CA PHE A 336 -15.83 -2.38 0.75
C PHE A 336 -17.18 -2.11 1.45
N THR A 337 -17.18 -1.17 2.39
CA THR A 337 -18.38 -0.70 3.10
C THR A 337 -19.15 0.37 2.31
N ALA A 338 -18.47 1.03 1.37
CA ALA A 338 -19.00 2.06 0.49
C ALA A 338 -18.31 1.99 -0.89
N PRO A 339 -18.97 2.47 -1.96
CA PRO A 339 -18.37 2.50 -3.30
C PRO A 339 -17.08 3.34 -3.32
N PRO A 340 -15.96 2.81 -3.83
CA PRO A 340 -14.71 3.55 -3.90
C PRO A 340 -14.86 4.87 -4.65
N LEU A 341 -14.41 5.96 -4.03
CA LEU A 341 -14.52 7.33 -4.55
C LEU A 341 -15.96 7.76 -4.87
N GLY A 342 -16.97 7.13 -4.25
CA GLY A 342 -18.39 7.40 -4.52
C GLY A 342 -18.87 6.98 -5.90
N VAL A 343 -18.08 6.20 -6.65
CA VAL A 343 -18.45 5.76 -8.00
C VAL A 343 -19.37 4.56 -7.91
N MET A 344 -20.61 4.72 -8.39
CA MET A 344 -21.63 3.68 -8.46
C MET A 344 -21.91 3.37 -9.93
N LEU A 345 -22.09 2.09 -10.28
CA LEU A 345 -22.23 1.57 -11.64
C LEU A 345 -23.42 0.62 -11.78
N ASP A 346 -24.29 0.60 -10.77
CA ASP A 346 -25.40 -0.33 -10.57
C ASP A 346 -26.66 0.00 -11.41
N THR A 347 -26.76 1.21 -11.97
CA THR A 347 -27.85 1.60 -12.89
C THR A 347 -27.33 1.95 -14.29
N PRO A 348 -28.13 1.82 -15.36
CA PRO A 348 -27.75 2.20 -16.73
C PRO A 348 -27.25 3.65 -16.85
N GLU A 349 -27.90 4.59 -16.16
CA GLU A 349 -27.58 6.01 -16.22
C GLU A 349 -26.22 6.28 -15.57
N ARG A 350 -25.98 5.66 -14.40
CA ARG A 350 -24.71 5.76 -13.69
C ARG A 350 -23.57 5.12 -14.49
N LEU A 351 -23.83 3.98 -15.13
CA LEU A 351 -22.88 3.30 -16.02
C LEU A 351 -22.51 4.19 -17.21
N LYS A 352 -23.48 4.79 -17.90
CA LYS A 352 -23.25 5.76 -18.99
C LYS A 352 -22.46 6.99 -18.52
N ALA A 353 -22.84 7.57 -17.39
CA ALA A 353 -22.16 8.74 -16.82
C ALA A 353 -20.67 8.47 -16.50
N HIS A 354 -20.31 7.22 -16.25
CA HIS A 354 -18.93 6.81 -15.94
C HIS A 354 -18.22 6.08 -17.08
N ALA A 355 -18.82 5.98 -18.28
CA ALA A 355 -18.30 5.20 -19.41
C ALA A 355 -16.84 5.54 -19.78
N GLN A 356 -16.50 6.83 -19.89
CA GLN A 356 -15.11 7.25 -20.18
C GLN A 356 -14.13 6.84 -19.06
N ARG A 357 -14.57 6.94 -17.79
CA ARG A 357 -13.74 6.55 -16.65
C ARG A 357 -13.55 5.03 -16.59
N ILE A 358 -14.59 4.27 -16.92
CA ILE A 358 -14.53 2.82 -17.07
C ILE A 358 -13.53 2.46 -18.16
N PHE A 359 -13.61 3.10 -19.33
CA PHE A 359 -12.68 2.89 -20.43
C PHE A 359 -11.23 3.12 -20.01
N VAL A 360 -10.92 4.25 -19.40
CA VAL A 360 -9.55 4.53 -18.94
C VAL A 360 -9.09 3.49 -17.91
N ARG A 361 -9.91 3.18 -16.90
CA ARG A 361 -9.48 2.36 -15.76
C ARG A 361 -9.45 0.86 -16.04
N ALA A 362 -10.44 0.36 -16.78
CA ALA A 362 -10.60 -1.06 -17.08
C ALA A 362 -10.00 -1.41 -18.44
N VAL A 363 -10.14 -0.58 -19.47
CA VAL A 363 -9.69 -0.94 -20.84
C VAL A 363 -8.28 -0.45 -21.13
N GLN A 364 -7.92 0.78 -20.76
CA GLN A 364 -6.61 1.32 -21.11
C GLN A 364 -5.51 0.99 -20.10
N THR A 365 -5.75 1.23 -18.80
CA THR A 365 -4.70 1.12 -17.78
C THR A 365 -4.72 -0.18 -17.00
N HIS A 366 -5.76 -1.01 -17.20
CA HIS A 366 -5.96 -2.30 -16.51
C HIS A 366 -5.88 -2.19 -14.97
N THR A 367 -6.17 -1.00 -14.44
CA THR A 367 -6.12 -0.72 -12.99
C THR A 367 -7.39 -1.15 -12.26
N MET A 368 -8.45 -1.47 -13.01
CA MET A 368 -9.70 -2.02 -12.51
C MET A 368 -10.10 -3.26 -13.34
N PRO A 369 -10.72 -4.27 -12.73
CA PRO A 369 -10.91 -4.49 -11.29
C PRO A 369 -9.57 -4.55 -10.54
N LEU A 370 -9.52 -4.15 -9.27
CA LEU A 370 -8.27 -4.08 -8.52
C LEU A 370 -7.59 -5.45 -8.48
N GLY A 371 -6.31 -5.53 -8.89
CA GLY A 371 -5.58 -6.81 -9.01
C GLY A 371 -6.30 -7.86 -9.86
N ASN A 372 -7.14 -7.39 -10.80
CA ASN A 372 -8.08 -8.18 -11.56
C ASN A 372 -8.91 -9.17 -10.70
N MET A 373 -9.29 -8.78 -9.48
CA MET A 373 -9.94 -9.66 -8.49
C MET A 373 -11.21 -10.37 -8.97
N THR A 374 -11.92 -9.79 -9.94
CA THR A 374 -13.11 -10.42 -10.54
C THR A 374 -12.78 -11.17 -11.82
N ALA A 375 -11.50 -11.40 -12.14
CA ALA A 375 -11.02 -12.15 -13.32
C ALA A 375 -11.61 -11.65 -14.65
N MET A 376 -11.57 -10.33 -14.87
CA MET A 376 -11.99 -9.72 -16.14
C MET A 376 -11.00 -10.08 -17.26
N THR A 377 -11.53 -10.62 -18.35
CA THR A 377 -10.78 -11.09 -19.52
C THR A 377 -10.46 -9.96 -20.49
N GLU A 378 -9.46 -10.18 -21.36
CA GLU A 378 -9.10 -9.22 -22.41
C GLU A 378 -10.24 -9.01 -23.42
N GLU A 379 -11.01 -10.06 -23.69
CA GLU A 379 -12.16 -9.97 -24.60
C GLU A 379 -13.28 -9.10 -23.99
N GLU A 380 -13.57 -9.25 -22.70
CA GLU A 380 -14.52 -8.36 -22.01
C GLU A 380 -14.04 -6.91 -21.99
N ARG A 381 -12.73 -6.67 -21.85
CA ARG A 381 -12.16 -5.31 -21.93
C ARG A 381 -12.35 -4.73 -23.32
N LYS A 382 -12.12 -5.51 -24.38
CA LYS A 382 -12.37 -5.10 -25.77
C LYS A 382 -13.84 -4.78 -26.03
N GLN A 383 -14.76 -5.63 -25.57
CA GLN A 383 -16.20 -5.42 -25.72
C GLN A 383 -16.66 -4.15 -24.99
N LEU A 384 -16.21 -3.96 -23.74
CA LEU A 384 -16.50 -2.75 -22.98
C LEU A 384 -15.88 -1.51 -23.66
N GLY A 385 -14.67 -1.66 -24.21
CA GLY A 385 -14.00 -0.64 -25.00
C GLY A 385 -14.78 -0.23 -26.24
N ALA A 386 -15.27 -1.21 -27.00
CA ALA A 386 -16.09 -1.02 -28.19
C ALA A 386 -17.46 -0.39 -27.86
N TRP A 387 -18.10 -0.78 -26.77
CA TRP A 387 -19.34 -0.11 -26.34
C TRP A 387 -19.12 1.37 -26.00
N VAL A 388 -18.04 1.69 -25.27
CA VAL A 388 -17.69 3.09 -25.01
C VAL A 388 -17.37 3.82 -26.32
N ALA A 389 -16.69 3.13 -27.25
CA ALA A 389 -16.34 3.62 -28.57
C ALA A 389 -17.52 4.02 -29.44
N GLN A 390 -18.58 3.23 -29.35
CA GLN A 390 -19.78 3.37 -30.14
C GLN A 390 -20.77 4.38 -29.52
N GLY A 391 -20.33 5.19 -28.57
CA GLY A 391 -21.09 6.28 -27.98
C GLY A 391 -21.73 5.99 -26.62
N SER A 392 -21.41 4.83 -26.01
CA SER A 392 -21.93 4.45 -24.68
C SER A 392 -23.47 4.50 -24.61
N ASP A 393 -24.13 4.11 -25.70
CA ASP A 393 -25.59 4.16 -25.78
C ASP A 393 -26.22 3.04 -24.95
N ILE A 394 -27.13 3.42 -24.05
CA ILE A 394 -27.88 2.50 -23.18
C ILE A 394 -29.03 1.83 -23.92
N LEU A 395 -29.37 2.31 -25.13
CA LEU A 395 -30.36 1.72 -26.02
C LEU A 395 -29.72 0.95 -27.18
N ALA A 396 -28.38 0.79 -27.18
CA ALA A 396 -27.64 0.19 -28.28
C ALA A 396 -28.19 -1.22 -28.63
N PRO A 397 -28.79 -1.40 -29.83
CA PRO A 397 -29.32 -2.69 -30.25
C PRO A 397 -28.17 -3.59 -30.71
N GLY A 398 -28.19 -4.86 -30.31
CA GLY A 398 -27.20 -5.85 -30.71
C GLY A 398 -27.60 -7.26 -30.26
N PRO A 399 -26.90 -8.32 -30.73
CA PRO A 399 -27.22 -9.68 -30.34
C PRO A 399 -27.10 -9.85 -28.82
N ALA A 400 -28.13 -10.45 -28.20
CA ALA A 400 -28.17 -10.74 -26.76
C ALA A 400 -27.12 -11.78 -26.32
N ALA A 401 -26.45 -12.43 -27.27
CA ALA A 401 -25.44 -13.45 -27.03
C ALA A 401 -24.16 -12.80 -26.49
N VAL A 402 -24.13 -12.62 -25.18
CA VAL A 402 -22.92 -12.60 -24.37
C VAL A 402 -22.14 -13.87 -24.73
N PRO A 403 -20.89 -13.83 -25.22
CA PRO A 403 -20.03 -14.98 -25.08
C PRO A 403 -19.97 -15.22 -23.57
N THR A 404 -20.58 -16.30 -23.12
CA THR A 404 -20.66 -16.68 -21.72
C THR A 404 -19.24 -16.77 -21.18
N ALA A 405 -18.72 -15.65 -20.65
CA ALA A 405 -17.74 -15.74 -19.62
C ALA A 405 -18.43 -16.59 -18.55
N ALA A 406 -17.84 -17.74 -18.24
CA ALA A 406 -18.31 -18.57 -17.15
C ALA A 406 -18.58 -17.62 -15.97
N PRO A 407 -19.76 -17.71 -15.31
CA PRO A 407 -19.96 -16.98 -14.07
C PRO A 407 -18.70 -17.21 -13.24
N VAL A 408 -18.14 -16.13 -12.66
CA VAL A 408 -16.94 -16.21 -11.80
C VAL A 408 -17.12 -17.45 -10.98
N ALA A 409 -16.33 -18.49 -11.26
CA ALA A 409 -16.46 -19.73 -10.53
C ALA A 409 -16.28 -19.29 -9.09
N ALA A 410 -17.31 -19.51 -8.27
CA ALA A 410 -17.18 -19.33 -6.84
C ALA A 410 -15.84 -19.97 -6.45
N PRO A 411 -15.03 -19.33 -5.58
CA PRO A 411 -13.73 -19.87 -5.18
C PRO A 411 -13.84 -21.39 -5.07
N THR A 412 -13.08 -22.12 -5.89
CA THR A 412 -13.22 -23.59 -5.92
C THR A 412 -12.65 -24.12 -4.61
N TYR A 413 -13.53 -24.44 -3.68
CA TYR A 413 -13.19 -25.14 -2.45
C TYR A 413 -13.02 -26.63 -2.76
N ALA A 414 -12.07 -27.30 -2.11
CA ALA A 414 -11.87 -28.73 -2.30
C ALA A 414 -13.07 -29.55 -1.79
N SER A 415 -13.94 -28.96 -0.96
CA SER A 415 -15.20 -29.54 -0.50
C SER A 415 -16.16 -28.48 0.08
N ALA A 416 -17.44 -28.82 0.21
CA ALA A 416 -18.42 -28.00 0.92
C ALA A 416 -18.04 -27.74 2.40
N ALA A 417 -17.30 -28.66 3.02
CA ALA A 417 -16.83 -28.53 4.40
C ALA A 417 -15.71 -27.48 4.52
N GLU A 418 -14.85 -27.36 3.50
CA GLU A 418 -13.84 -26.31 3.43
C GLU A 418 -14.50 -24.95 3.22
N GLU A 419 -15.45 -24.87 2.28
CA GLU A 419 -16.24 -23.66 2.04
C GLU A 419 -16.96 -23.19 3.31
N ALA A 420 -17.61 -24.11 4.03
CA ALA A 420 -18.29 -23.84 5.28
C ALA A 420 -17.34 -23.31 6.37
N ARG A 421 -16.12 -23.86 6.50
CA ARG A 421 -15.11 -23.35 7.45
C ARG A 421 -14.69 -21.93 7.10
N VAL A 422 -14.41 -21.66 5.82
CA VAL A 422 -14.04 -20.33 5.36
C VAL A 422 -15.18 -19.33 5.61
N ALA A 423 -16.41 -19.71 5.26
CA ALA A 423 -17.60 -18.90 5.52
C ALA A 423 -17.79 -18.63 7.02
N PHE A 424 -17.65 -19.64 7.88
CA PHE A 424 -17.74 -19.48 9.33
C PHE A 424 -16.66 -18.53 9.86
N THR A 425 -15.40 -18.71 9.46
CA THR A 425 -14.27 -17.87 9.86
C THR A 425 -14.45 -16.41 9.43
N GLN A 426 -14.93 -16.17 8.21
CA GLN A 426 -15.06 -14.83 7.68
C GLN A 426 -16.31 -14.10 8.20
N ARG A 427 -17.43 -14.81 8.33
CA ARG A 427 -18.76 -14.20 8.56
C ARG A 427 -19.25 -14.38 10.00
N CYS A 428 -18.98 -15.52 10.64
CA CYS A 428 -19.58 -15.88 11.92
C CYS A 428 -18.66 -15.60 13.12
N VAL A 429 -17.36 -15.89 13.00
CA VAL A 429 -16.34 -15.70 14.06
C VAL A 429 -16.25 -14.27 14.60
N PRO A 430 -16.39 -13.18 13.82
CA PRO A 430 -16.34 -11.83 14.35
C PRO A 430 -17.34 -11.54 15.49
N CYS A 431 -18.47 -12.26 15.52
CA CYS A 431 -19.51 -12.15 16.54
C CYS A 431 -19.54 -13.37 17.46
N HIS A 432 -19.50 -14.58 16.90
CA HIS A 432 -19.65 -15.82 17.66
C HIS A 432 -18.34 -16.37 18.25
N GLY A 433 -17.18 -15.83 17.84
CA GLY A 433 -15.85 -16.31 18.26
C GLY A 433 -15.42 -17.58 17.53
N ALA A 434 -14.11 -17.81 17.45
CA ALA A 434 -13.54 -18.99 16.76
C ALA A 434 -13.97 -20.32 17.40
N GLU A 435 -14.18 -20.30 18.72
CA GLU A 435 -14.67 -21.44 19.50
C GLU A 435 -16.21 -21.45 19.68
N GLY A 436 -16.94 -20.60 18.97
CA GLY A 436 -18.40 -20.54 19.03
C GLY A 436 -18.98 -20.06 20.37
N ARG A 437 -18.19 -19.43 21.25
CA ARG A 437 -18.62 -19.01 22.61
C ARG A 437 -19.54 -17.77 22.67
N GLY A 438 -19.86 -17.16 21.53
CA GLY A 438 -20.62 -15.92 21.49
C GLY A 438 -19.82 -14.70 21.99
N ASN A 439 -18.49 -14.81 22.02
CA ASN A 439 -17.56 -13.82 22.58
C ASN A 439 -16.58 -13.27 21.53
N GLY A 440 -16.99 -13.24 20.26
CA GLY A 440 -16.17 -12.66 19.19
C GLY A 440 -15.84 -11.18 19.47
N PRO A 441 -14.84 -10.60 18.79
CA PRO A 441 -14.42 -9.22 19.02
C PRO A 441 -15.55 -8.18 18.96
N SER A 442 -16.62 -8.45 18.19
CA SER A 442 -17.79 -7.57 18.10
C SER A 442 -18.88 -7.87 19.14
N ALA A 443 -18.81 -8.98 19.86
CA ALA A 443 -19.84 -9.41 20.81
C ALA A 443 -20.02 -8.46 22.01
N ALA A 444 -18.97 -7.74 22.41
CA ALA A 444 -19.01 -6.82 23.55
C ALA A 444 -19.97 -5.63 23.32
N ALA A 445 -20.18 -5.23 22.07
CA ALA A 445 -21.06 -4.12 21.70
C ALA A 445 -22.49 -4.56 21.35
N LEU A 446 -22.82 -5.85 21.47
CA LEU A 446 -24.10 -6.42 21.05
C LEU A 446 -24.97 -6.78 22.25
N ASN A 447 -26.22 -6.29 22.21
CA ASN A 447 -27.27 -6.65 23.17
C ASN A 447 -28.55 -7.05 22.40
N PRO A 448 -29.04 -8.30 22.54
CA PRO A 448 -28.47 -9.40 23.30
C PRO A 448 -27.13 -9.88 22.72
N LYS A 449 -26.30 -10.50 23.57
CA LYS A 449 -25.03 -11.11 23.13
C LYS A 449 -25.27 -12.19 22.06
N PRO A 450 -24.31 -12.39 21.13
CA PRO A 450 -24.34 -13.50 20.18
C PRO A 450 -24.45 -14.84 20.90
N ARG A 451 -25.12 -15.80 20.24
CA ARG A 451 -25.36 -17.13 20.81
C ARG A 451 -24.04 -17.85 21.06
N ASN A 452 -23.91 -18.42 22.27
CA ASN A 452 -22.90 -19.42 22.59
C ASN A 452 -23.36 -20.78 22.04
N TYR A 453 -22.68 -21.29 21.03
CA TYR A 453 -22.95 -22.60 20.43
C TYR A 453 -22.52 -23.76 21.32
N ARG A 454 -21.71 -23.53 22.36
CA ARG A 454 -21.33 -24.56 23.34
C ARG A 454 -22.39 -24.77 24.42
N ASP A 455 -23.43 -23.95 24.45
CA ASP A 455 -24.53 -24.04 25.43
C ASP A 455 -25.34 -25.34 25.19
N PRO A 456 -25.30 -26.33 26.10
CA PRO A 456 -25.98 -27.61 25.91
C PRO A 456 -27.50 -27.49 25.83
N GLU A 457 -28.08 -26.52 26.54
CA GLU A 457 -29.53 -26.30 26.56
C GLU A 457 -29.98 -25.63 25.25
N TRP A 458 -29.16 -24.74 24.71
CA TRP A 458 -29.39 -24.22 23.37
C TRP A 458 -29.27 -25.32 22.30
N GLN A 459 -28.22 -26.15 22.37
CA GLN A 459 -28.03 -27.26 21.43
C GLN A 459 -29.24 -28.21 21.42
N LYS A 460 -29.80 -28.57 22.58
CA LYS A 460 -30.99 -29.43 22.65
C LYS A 460 -32.27 -28.75 22.16
N SER A 461 -32.42 -27.44 22.37
CA SER A 461 -33.67 -26.70 22.13
C SER A 461 -33.88 -26.24 20.69
N VAL A 462 -32.85 -26.30 19.83
CA VAL A 462 -32.92 -25.83 18.44
C VAL A 462 -32.78 -27.00 17.47
N THR A 463 -33.55 -26.99 16.39
CA THR A 463 -33.43 -27.97 15.29
C THR A 463 -32.38 -27.51 14.27
N ASP A 464 -31.81 -28.47 13.53
CA ASP A 464 -30.83 -28.17 12.46
C ASP A 464 -31.43 -27.27 11.37
N GLU A 465 -32.70 -27.50 11.02
CA GLU A 465 -33.46 -26.64 10.11
C GLU A 465 -33.60 -25.20 10.64
N ARG A 466 -33.86 -25.04 11.94
CA ARG A 466 -33.95 -23.71 12.56
C ARG A 466 -32.59 -23.01 12.56
N ILE A 467 -31.48 -23.73 12.75
CA ILE A 467 -30.13 -23.19 12.62
C ILE A 467 -29.88 -22.74 11.17
N ALA A 468 -30.16 -23.60 10.19
CA ALA A 468 -29.98 -23.32 8.77
C ALA A 468 -30.77 -22.06 8.33
N LEU A 469 -32.06 -21.99 8.67
CA LEU A 469 -32.89 -20.82 8.39
C LEU A 469 -32.36 -19.55 9.07
N THR A 470 -31.80 -19.65 10.28
CA THR A 470 -31.19 -18.50 10.96
C THR A 470 -29.90 -18.04 10.28
N ILE A 471 -29.11 -18.96 9.73
CA ILE A 471 -27.91 -18.62 8.94
C ILE A 471 -28.32 -17.90 7.65
N LEU A 472 -29.33 -18.42 6.95
CA LEU A 472 -29.79 -17.90 5.67
C LEU A 472 -30.49 -16.56 5.81
N MET A 473 -31.42 -16.44 6.75
CA MET A 473 -32.34 -15.30 6.85
C MET A 473 -31.91 -14.26 7.90
N GLY A 474 -30.97 -14.60 8.78
CA GLY A 474 -30.50 -13.71 9.85
C GLY A 474 -31.42 -13.67 11.06
N GLY A 475 -31.05 -12.87 12.06
CA GLY A 475 -31.72 -12.82 13.35
C GLY A 475 -33.11 -12.19 13.30
N ALA A 476 -33.28 -11.07 12.61
CA ALA A 476 -34.56 -10.35 12.53
C ALA A 476 -35.70 -11.24 11.99
N ALA A 477 -35.46 -11.94 10.89
CA ALA A 477 -36.44 -12.85 10.26
C ALA A 477 -36.83 -14.03 11.16
N MET A 478 -35.98 -14.35 12.14
CA MET A 478 -36.17 -15.47 13.07
C MET A 478 -36.65 -15.01 14.46
N GLY A 479 -37.08 -13.76 14.59
CA GLY A 479 -37.53 -13.17 15.86
C GLY A 479 -36.40 -12.97 16.87
N LYS A 480 -35.16 -12.80 16.39
CA LYS A 480 -33.95 -12.57 17.17
C LYS A 480 -33.38 -11.17 16.86
N SER A 481 -32.24 -10.85 17.47
CA SER A 481 -31.57 -9.55 17.26
C SER A 481 -31.37 -9.25 15.77
N PRO A 482 -31.73 -8.03 15.30
CA PRO A 482 -31.49 -7.61 13.93
C PRO A 482 -30.00 -7.48 13.59
N SER A 483 -29.13 -7.47 14.60
CA SER A 483 -27.69 -7.38 14.42
C SER A 483 -27.05 -8.65 13.86
N MET A 484 -27.78 -9.77 13.77
CA MET A 484 -27.31 -10.97 13.07
C MET A 484 -27.78 -10.91 11.61
N PRO A 485 -26.89 -10.66 10.63
CA PRO A 485 -27.27 -10.59 9.23
C PRO A 485 -27.60 -11.99 8.66
N GLY A 486 -28.44 -12.02 7.63
CA GLY A 486 -28.67 -13.22 6.82
C GLY A 486 -27.58 -13.41 5.78
N ASN A 487 -27.50 -14.62 5.23
CA ASN A 487 -26.56 -15.02 4.18
C ASN A 487 -27.34 -15.58 2.98
N PRO A 488 -28.06 -14.72 2.23
CA PRO A 488 -28.94 -15.16 1.14
C PRO A 488 -28.18 -15.81 -0.02
N ASP A 489 -26.88 -15.52 -0.15
CA ASP A 489 -25.99 -16.15 -1.13
C ASP A 489 -25.77 -17.65 -0.86
N LEU A 490 -26.03 -18.13 0.36
CA LEU A 490 -25.94 -19.55 0.71
C LEU A 490 -27.24 -20.33 0.45
N THR A 491 -28.33 -19.66 0.05
CA THR A 491 -29.61 -20.32 -0.24
C THR A 491 -29.49 -21.31 -1.40
N GLU A 492 -28.60 -21.04 -2.36
CA GLU A 492 -28.32 -21.92 -3.49
C GLU A 492 -27.23 -22.97 -3.20
N LYS A 493 -26.71 -23.05 -1.95
CA LYS A 493 -25.62 -23.94 -1.52
C LYS A 493 -26.00 -24.79 -0.30
N PRO A 494 -27.00 -25.68 -0.40
CA PRO A 494 -27.54 -26.43 0.74
C PRO A 494 -26.48 -27.33 1.42
N GLU A 495 -25.52 -27.86 0.67
CA GLU A 495 -24.39 -28.64 1.19
C GLU A 495 -23.47 -27.83 2.10
N VAL A 496 -23.17 -26.57 1.75
CA VAL A 496 -22.36 -25.68 2.58
C VAL A 496 -23.10 -25.30 3.86
N VAL A 497 -24.41 -25.04 3.76
CA VAL A 497 -25.27 -24.76 4.92
C VAL A 497 -25.33 -25.97 5.84
N SER A 498 -25.44 -27.19 5.30
CA SER A 498 -25.39 -28.42 6.10
C SER A 498 -24.07 -28.56 6.86
N GLU A 499 -22.93 -28.30 6.21
CA GLU A 499 -21.62 -28.33 6.85
C GLU A 499 -21.44 -27.23 7.90
N LEU A 500 -22.00 -26.03 7.68
CA LEU A 500 -22.06 -24.98 8.70
C LEU A 500 -22.88 -25.42 9.93
N VAL A 501 -24.03 -26.07 9.73
CA VAL A 501 -24.83 -26.61 10.83
C VAL A 501 -24.03 -27.67 11.59
N LYS A 502 -23.37 -28.61 10.91
CA LYS A 502 -22.49 -29.61 11.55
C LYS A 502 -21.37 -28.97 12.37
N LEU A 503 -20.73 -27.92 11.84
CA LEU A 503 -19.72 -27.15 12.56
C LEU A 503 -20.29 -26.46 13.80
N LEU A 504 -21.49 -25.90 13.73
CA LEU A 504 -22.17 -25.32 14.89
C LEU A 504 -22.51 -26.39 15.95
N ARG A 505 -22.89 -27.59 15.52
CA ARG A 505 -23.14 -28.73 16.42
C ARG A 505 -21.88 -29.25 17.09
N SER A 506 -20.74 -29.27 16.39
CA SER A 506 -19.49 -29.80 16.95
C SER A 506 -19.01 -29.02 18.18
N PHE A 507 -19.27 -27.70 18.25
CA PHE A 507 -18.97 -26.90 19.44
C PHE A 507 -19.71 -27.38 20.71
N GLY A 508 -20.88 -27.99 20.57
CA GLY A 508 -21.64 -28.58 21.68
C GLY A 508 -21.15 -29.96 22.11
N GLN A 509 -20.32 -30.62 21.30
CA GLN A 509 -19.79 -31.97 21.56
C GLN A 509 -18.42 -31.95 22.25
N GLU A 510 -17.65 -30.85 22.15
CA GLU A 510 -16.35 -30.65 22.82
C GLU A 510 -16.48 -30.36 24.33
N GLY A 511 -17.33 -31.10 25.06
CA GLY A 511 -17.69 -30.77 26.44
C GLY A 511 -18.36 -31.87 27.26
N ASN A 512 -18.01 -33.13 27.03
CA ASN A 512 -18.10 -34.15 28.08
C ASN A 512 -16.65 -34.37 28.59
N PRO A 513 -16.38 -34.29 29.91
CA PRO A 513 -15.03 -34.19 30.47
C PRO A 513 -14.06 -35.27 30.00
#